data_AF-A0AB38U5H1-F1
#
_entry.id   AF-A0AB38U5H1-F1
#
_cell.length_a   1.000
_cell.length_b   1.000
_cell.length_c   1.000
_cell.angle_alpha   90.00
_cell.angle_beta   90.00
_cell.angle_gamma   90.00
#
_symmetry.space_group_name_H-M   'P 1'
#
loop_
_entity.id
_entity.type
_entity.pdbx_description
1 polymer ?
#
loop_
_entity_poly.entity_id
_entity_poly.type
_entity_poly.pdbx_seq_one_letter_code
_entity_poly.pdbx_strand_id
1 'polypeptide(L)'
;MSTTSSNVTSLSSGLSTTNSHVTSLSSGLSSATSSIGSLSTGLAQTNSSVASLSTSTSSSVGSLSTSISSIASSSGRIGGGVASALGGGATYDPATGTFTAPTYTTHKANGTTAKVNNVGDALDSINSNGIKYFHTNARGKDSIASGVDSIAIGPSATANADNSVAIGKGSIASAAMPVSSATIGGSTFGNFAGSKPVGTVNIGAPGFERQLTGLAAGRLSAGSTDAVNGSQLFQTNAAVASLSSSLSTTAGTLSNSVASLSTSTAASLSKLSSSISSPILQGSLSTGVSSSNGSVGSLSTGQSNSGTTLASLSTGTSSNSGSASTGTSPNAGSQPPGTSATTGSLSTSVGATSVQTASLSTSAPDNTTRLPTAGGYAGDMSAPGAKAPSVTTGSNSVALGQGSTDGGRSNVVSVGSAAQQRQITHVAPGTEGTDAVNLNQLNAVSTSMSQALAGQQNQLDGLGTQVRRTADMARRGIAAVGAMASIPQLDANSNFGMGLGTASFAGQKAIAVNMQARISDNLKAAVNGGFSGGQAVVGAGMLYQWK
;
A
#
# COMPACT_ATOMS: atom_id res chain seq x y z
N MET A 1 -109.45 137.19 -19.68
CA MET A 1 -109.73 135.75 -19.42
C MET A 1 -108.94 134.81 -20.32
N SER A 2 -108.69 135.08 -21.62
CA SER A 2 -107.98 134.12 -22.50
C SER A 2 -106.50 133.91 -22.17
N THR A 3 -105.74 134.96 -21.82
CA THR A 3 -104.30 134.87 -21.50
C THR A 3 -104.00 134.08 -20.22
N THR A 4 -104.82 134.28 -19.18
CA THR A 4 -104.75 133.49 -17.94
C THR A 4 -105.06 132.02 -18.19
N SER A 5 -106.06 131.72 -19.03
CA SER A 5 -106.40 130.34 -19.41
C SER A 5 -105.26 129.67 -20.17
N SER A 6 -104.64 130.35 -21.13
CA SER A 6 -103.49 129.81 -21.88
C SER A 6 -102.26 129.55 -20.99
N ASN A 7 -101.98 130.44 -20.02
CA ASN A 7 -100.88 130.24 -19.07
C ASN A 7 -101.13 129.05 -18.14
N VAL A 8 -102.36 128.89 -17.65
CA VAL A 8 -102.77 127.74 -16.81
C VAL A 8 -102.70 126.44 -17.60
N THR A 9 -103.15 126.43 -18.86
CA THR A 9 -103.04 125.25 -19.74
C THR A 9 -101.58 124.88 -20.03
N SER A 10 -100.71 125.86 -20.28
CA SER A 10 -99.27 125.63 -20.49
C SER A 10 -98.55 125.16 -19.23
N LEU A 11 -98.90 125.68 -18.05
CA LEU A 11 -98.40 125.17 -16.78
C LEU A 11 -98.89 123.74 -16.52
N SER A 12 -100.15 123.44 -16.85
CA SER A 12 -100.75 122.10 -16.70
C SER A 12 -100.10 121.08 -17.64
N SER A 13 -99.83 121.44 -18.89
CA SER A 13 -99.11 120.58 -19.83
C SER A 13 -97.65 120.39 -19.40
N GLY A 14 -96.97 121.45 -18.97
CA GLY A 14 -95.60 121.38 -18.41
C GLY A 14 -95.50 120.57 -17.12
N LEU A 15 -96.51 120.65 -16.24
CA LEU A 15 -96.60 119.81 -15.04
C LEU A 15 -96.92 118.36 -15.41
N SER A 16 -97.75 118.11 -16.42
CA SER A 16 -98.07 116.77 -16.91
C SER A 16 -96.89 116.08 -17.58
N THR A 17 -96.08 116.81 -18.36
CA THR A 17 -94.83 116.30 -18.93
C THR A 17 -93.81 116.02 -17.83
N THR A 18 -93.68 116.92 -16.84
CA THR A 18 -92.84 116.70 -15.66
C THR A 18 -93.28 115.46 -14.88
N ASN A 19 -94.58 115.30 -14.63
CA ASN A 19 -95.14 114.13 -13.96
C ASN A 19 -94.90 112.83 -14.75
N SER A 20 -95.01 112.89 -16.08
CA SER A 20 -94.72 111.76 -16.96
C SER A 20 -93.23 111.39 -16.93
N HIS A 21 -92.33 112.38 -16.91
CA HIS A 21 -90.89 112.16 -16.72
C HIS A 21 -90.58 111.54 -15.36
N VAL A 22 -91.14 112.07 -14.27
CA VAL A 22 -90.97 111.51 -12.92
C VAL A 22 -91.49 110.07 -12.85
N THR A 23 -92.64 109.80 -13.45
CA THR A 23 -93.20 108.44 -13.53
C THR A 23 -92.27 107.50 -14.31
N SER A 24 -91.74 107.93 -15.46
CA SER A 24 -90.79 107.14 -16.25
C SER A 24 -89.44 106.92 -15.53
N LEU A 25 -88.97 107.92 -14.79
CA LEU A 25 -87.79 107.80 -13.94
C LEU A 25 -88.03 106.79 -12.82
N SER A 26 -89.20 106.82 -12.18
CA SER A 26 -89.56 105.90 -11.10
C SER A 26 -89.67 104.44 -11.57
N SER A 27 -90.26 104.20 -12.75
CA SER A 27 -90.37 102.86 -13.33
C SER A 27 -89.02 102.36 -13.85
N GLY A 28 -88.22 103.23 -14.45
CA GLY A 28 -86.84 102.96 -14.84
C GLY A 28 -85.96 102.61 -13.64
N LEU A 29 -86.05 103.38 -12.55
CA LEU A 29 -85.34 103.12 -11.31
C LEU A 29 -85.79 101.80 -10.67
N SER A 30 -87.09 101.52 -10.61
CA SER A 30 -87.63 100.26 -10.07
C SER A 30 -87.17 99.03 -10.87
N SER A 31 -87.12 99.15 -12.19
CA SER A 31 -86.60 98.10 -13.09
C SER A 31 -85.11 97.89 -12.86
N ALA A 32 -84.33 98.98 -12.77
CA ALA A 32 -82.91 98.93 -12.46
C ALA A 32 -82.64 98.29 -11.10
N THR A 33 -83.40 98.64 -10.05
CA THR A 33 -83.31 98.02 -8.72
C THR A 33 -83.62 96.53 -8.78
N SER A 34 -84.64 96.11 -9.55
CA SER A 34 -85.00 94.70 -9.72
C SER A 34 -83.92 93.90 -10.46
N SER A 35 -83.33 94.48 -11.51
CA SER A 35 -82.18 93.90 -12.21
C SER A 35 -80.96 93.77 -11.29
N ILE A 36 -80.62 94.84 -10.55
CA ILE A 36 -79.52 94.81 -9.55
C ILE A 36 -79.78 93.73 -8.49
N GLY A 37 -81.02 93.61 -8.01
CA GLY A 37 -81.43 92.54 -7.10
C GLY A 37 -81.18 91.15 -7.67
N SER A 38 -81.62 90.91 -8.92
CA SER A 38 -81.41 89.62 -9.60
C SER A 38 -79.93 89.31 -9.86
N LEU A 39 -79.14 90.32 -10.24
CA LEU A 39 -77.69 90.21 -10.37
C LEU A 39 -77.05 89.86 -9.02
N SER A 40 -77.49 90.48 -7.92
CA SER A 40 -76.96 90.21 -6.59
C SER A 40 -77.23 88.77 -6.13
N THR A 41 -78.43 88.25 -6.39
CA THR A 41 -78.78 86.85 -6.08
C THR A 41 -78.02 85.88 -6.98
N GLY A 42 -77.89 86.18 -8.28
CA GLY A 42 -77.11 85.37 -9.22
C GLY A 42 -75.62 85.33 -8.86
N LEU A 43 -75.07 86.46 -8.41
CA LEU A 43 -73.69 86.56 -7.93
C LEU A 43 -73.51 85.78 -6.61
N ALA A 44 -74.45 85.85 -5.67
CA ALA A 44 -74.42 85.08 -4.42
C ALA A 44 -74.48 83.56 -4.67
N GLN A 45 -75.32 83.13 -5.63
CA GLN A 45 -75.39 81.73 -6.05
C GLN A 45 -74.09 81.29 -6.73
N THR A 46 -73.53 82.12 -7.62
CA THR A 46 -72.23 81.87 -8.26
C THR A 46 -71.12 81.73 -7.20
N ASN A 47 -71.07 82.63 -6.22
CA ASN A 47 -70.11 82.59 -5.12
C ASN A 47 -70.25 81.29 -4.29
N SER A 48 -71.47 80.86 -4.02
CA SER A 48 -71.76 79.62 -3.28
C SER A 48 -71.35 78.36 -4.06
N SER A 49 -71.62 78.32 -5.37
CA SER A 49 -71.19 77.24 -6.25
C SER A 49 -69.67 77.16 -6.37
N VAL A 50 -69.00 78.31 -6.47
CA VAL A 50 -67.53 78.40 -6.50
C VAL A 50 -66.95 77.89 -5.17
N ALA A 51 -67.47 78.33 -4.03
CA ALA A 51 -67.02 77.85 -2.72
C ALA A 51 -67.18 76.32 -2.55
N SER A 52 -68.32 75.77 -3.02
CA SER A 52 -68.60 74.34 -2.98
C SER A 52 -67.65 73.55 -3.89
N LEU A 53 -67.38 74.05 -5.10
CA LEU A 53 -66.42 73.45 -6.03
C LEU A 53 -65.00 73.49 -5.49
N SER A 54 -64.57 74.61 -4.90
CA SER A 54 -63.26 74.74 -4.24
C SER A 54 -63.11 73.74 -3.10
N THR A 55 -64.13 73.59 -2.26
CA THR A 55 -64.11 72.64 -1.13
C THR A 55 -64.06 71.19 -1.61
N SER A 56 -64.87 70.85 -2.62
CA SER A 56 -64.89 69.49 -3.21
C SER A 56 -63.56 69.14 -3.89
N THR A 57 -62.98 70.10 -4.61
CA THR A 57 -61.67 69.94 -5.26
C THR A 57 -60.57 69.76 -4.23
N SER A 58 -60.53 70.60 -3.19
CA SER A 58 -59.55 70.50 -2.11
C SER A 58 -59.63 69.15 -1.37
N SER A 59 -60.85 68.70 -1.05
CA SER A 59 -61.08 67.42 -0.37
C SER A 59 -60.68 66.23 -1.23
N SER A 60 -60.98 66.28 -2.53
CA SER A 60 -60.59 65.24 -3.49
C SER A 60 -59.07 65.19 -3.63
N VAL A 61 -58.41 66.34 -3.84
CA VAL A 61 -56.95 66.43 -3.91
C VAL A 61 -56.29 65.94 -2.63
N GLY A 62 -56.84 66.28 -1.46
CA GLY A 62 -56.38 65.76 -0.17
C GLY A 62 -56.48 64.23 -0.07
N SER A 63 -57.62 63.66 -0.46
CA SER A 63 -57.84 62.21 -0.46
C SER A 63 -56.91 61.48 -1.45
N LEU A 64 -56.68 62.06 -2.63
CA LEU A 64 -55.71 61.56 -3.60
C LEU A 64 -54.29 61.60 -3.03
N SER A 65 -53.90 62.70 -2.38
CA SER A 65 -52.59 62.84 -1.72
C SER A 65 -52.38 61.75 -0.66
N THR A 66 -53.37 61.51 0.21
CA THR A 66 -53.28 60.43 1.22
C THR A 66 -53.19 59.04 0.59
N SER A 67 -53.94 58.79 -0.48
CA SER A 67 -53.91 57.50 -1.21
C SER A 67 -52.54 57.27 -1.85
N ILE A 68 -51.97 58.29 -2.50
CA ILE A 68 -50.64 58.23 -3.11
C ILE A 68 -49.56 57.99 -2.04
N SER A 69 -49.63 58.67 -0.89
CA SER A 69 -48.71 58.42 0.23
C SER A 69 -48.81 56.99 0.78
N SER A 70 -50.02 56.44 0.85
CA SER A 70 -50.26 55.07 1.31
C SER A 70 -49.70 54.03 0.32
N ILE A 71 -49.87 54.27 -0.99
CA ILE A 71 -49.29 53.44 -2.05
C ILE A 71 -47.76 53.50 -2.00
N ALA A 72 -47.16 54.69 -1.88
CA ALA A 72 -45.71 54.85 -1.77
C ALA A 72 -45.14 54.10 -0.55
N SER A 73 -45.80 54.23 0.60
CA SER A 73 -45.43 53.51 1.83
C SER A 73 -45.55 51.99 1.67
N SER A 74 -46.63 51.53 1.05
CA SER A 74 -46.85 50.09 0.80
C SER A 74 -45.83 49.53 -0.19
N SER A 75 -45.52 50.27 -1.25
CA SER A 75 -44.46 49.92 -2.21
C SER A 75 -43.09 49.85 -1.53
N GLY A 76 -42.77 50.80 -0.64
CA GLY A 76 -41.56 50.79 0.18
C GLY A 76 -41.45 49.54 1.05
N ARG A 77 -42.54 49.17 1.73
CA ARG A 77 -42.60 47.98 2.57
C ARG A 77 -42.49 46.68 1.77
N ILE A 78 -43.15 46.60 0.62
CA ILE A 78 -43.08 45.44 -0.27
C ILE A 78 -41.65 45.30 -0.81
N GLY A 79 -41.07 46.38 -1.32
CA GLY A 79 -39.70 46.37 -1.86
C GLY A 79 -38.67 45.96 -0.80
N GLY A 80 -38.72 46.57 0.39
CA GLY A 80 -37.85 46.20 1.52
C GLY A 80 -38.06 44.75 1.98
N GLY A 81 -39.31 44.28 1.98
CA GLY A 81 -39.66 42.89 2.30
C GLY A 81 -39.08 41.88 1.30
N VAL A 82 -39.19 42.16 0.00
CA VAL A 82 -38.61 41.32 -1.06
C VAL A 82 -37.09 41.27 -0.95
N ALA A 83 -36.42 42.41 -0.72
CA ALA A 83 -34.97 42.46 -0.55
C ALA A 83 -34.52 41.62 0.66
N SER A 84 -35.25 41.73 1.77
CA SER A 84 -34.99 40.95 3.00
C SER A 84 -35.20 39.44 2.76
N ALA A 85 -36.23 39.06 2.01
CA ALA A 85 -36.52 37.67 1.68
C ALA A 85 -35.47 37.05 0.75
N LEU A 86 -34.94 37.82 -0.21
CA LEU A 86 -33.82 37.40 -1.04
C LEU A 86 -32.52 37.25 -0.22
N GLY A 87 -32.31 38.09 0.79
CA GLY A 87 -31.11 38.07 1.61
C GLY A 87 -29.85 38.40 0.79
N GLY A 88 -28.71 37.82 1.15
CA GLY A 88 -27.47 37.99 0.39
C GLY A 88 -26.98 39.44 0.25
N GLY A 89 -27.42 40.35 1.11
CA GLY A 89 -27.12 41.78 1.01
C GLY A 89 -27.96 42.56 -0.01
N ALA A 90 -29.02 41.97 -0.55
CA ALA A 90 -29.97 42.71 -1.39
C ALA A 90 -30.64 43.84 -0.59
N THR A 91 -30.85 44.97 -1.24
CA THR A 91 -31.53 46.15 -0.68
C THR A 91 -32.51 46.71 -1.68
N TYR A 92 -33.54 47.41 -1.21
CA TYR A 92 -34.50 48.14 -2.03
C TYR A 92 -34.38 49.64 -1.75
N ASP A 93 -34.20 50.42 -2.81
CA ASP A 93 -34.21 51.88 -2.71
C ASP A 93 -35.62 52.42 -3.03
N PRO A 94 -36.37 52.92 -2.03
CA PRO A 94 -37.71 53.46 -2.25
C PRO A 94 -37.74 54.74 -3.08
N ALA A 95 -36.62 55.45 -3.23
CA ALA A 95 -36.56 56.67 -4.04
C ALA A 95 -36.50 56.34 -5.55
N THR A 96 -35.82 55.26 -5.93
CA THR A 96 -35.63 54.87 -7.33
C THR A 96 -36.46 53.65 -7.75
N GLY A 97 -37.00 52.88 -6.79
CA GLY A 97 -37.72 51.64 -7.04
C GLY A 97 -36.82 50.47 -7.46
N THR A 98 -35.49 50.61 -7.31
CA THR A 98 -34.51 49.62 -7.77
C THR A 98 -34.05 48.70 -6.64
N PHE A 99 -33.59 47.51 -7.02
CA PHE A 99 -32.99 46.54 -6.11
C PHE A 99 -31.48 46.46 -6.33
N THR A 100 -30.71 46.41 -5.24
CA THR A 100 -29.34 45.91 -5.28
C THR A 100 -29.39 44.39 -5.36
N ALA A 101 -28.69 43.80 -6.32
CA ALA A 101 -28.70 42.35 -6.49
C ALA A 101 -28.10 41.64 -5.24
N PRO A 102 -28.66 40.49 -4.82
CA PRO A 102 -28.06 39.70 -3.76
C PRO A 102 -26.67 39.19 -4.17
N THR A 103 -25.90 38.71 -3.21
CA THR A 103 -24.64 37.97 -3.44
C THR A 103 -24.70 36.65 -2.69
N TYR A 104 -24.93 35.57 -3.43
CA TYR A 104 -24.88 34.20 -2.91
C TYR A 104 -23.50 33.61 -3.16
N THR A 105 -22.93 32.98 -2.13
CA THR A 105 -21.64 32.27 -2.24
C THR A 105 -21.90 30.79 -2.44
N THR A 106 -21.40 30.22 -3.53
CA THR A 106 -21.47 28.78 -3.82
C THR A 106 -20.07 28.17 -3.87
N HIS A 107 -19.97 26.85 -3.69
CA HIS A 107 -18.70 26.14 -3.66
C HIS A 107 -18.46 25.39 -4.97
N LYS A 108 -17.26 25.53 -5.54
CA LYS A 108 -16.83 24.79 -6.73
C LYS A 108 -16.07 23.52 -6.34
N ALA A 109 -16.11 22.53 -7.21
CA ALA A 109 -15.42 21.24 -7.02
C ALA A 109 -13.88 21.35 -6.96
N ASN A 110 -13.29 22.48 -7.37
CA ASN A 110 -11.84 22.72 -7.36
C ASN A 110 -11.35 23.38 -6.05
N GLY A 111 -12.19 23.44 -5.02
CA GLY A 111 -11.85 24.05 -3.72
C GLY A 111 -12.02 25.57 -3.65
N THR A 112 -12.52 26.22 -4.70
CA THR A 112 -12.81 27.68 -4.71
C THR A 112 -14.30 27.97 -4.53
N THR A 113 -14.67 29.24 -4.38
CA THR A 113 -16.06 29.70 -4.31
C THR A 113 -16.44 30.54 -5.53
N ALA A 114 -17.72 30.53 -5.91
CA ALA A 114 -18.31 31.51 -6.82
C ALA A 114 -19.22 32.47 -6.06
N LYS A 115 -19.32 33.71 -6.56
CA LYS A 115 -20.32 34.69 -6.14
C LYS A 115 -21.30 34.87 -7.29
N VAL A 116 -22.58 34.62 -7.03
CA VAL A 116 -23.66 34.74 -8.00
C VAL A 116 -24.74 35.66 -7.45
N ASN A 117 -25.45 36.36 -8.34
CA ASN A 117 -26.29 37.49 -7.96
C ASN A 117 -27.79 37.25 -8.13
N ASN A 118 -28.19 36.01 -8.36
CA ASN A 118 -29.58 35.59 -8.43
C ASN A 118 -29.73 34.14 -7.96
N VAL A 119 -30.95 33.77 -7.58
CA VAL A 119 -31.26 32.44 -7.02
C VAL A 119 -31.08 31.34 -8.06
N GLY A 120 -31.41 31.59 -9.33
CA GLY A 120 -31.27 30.62 -10.42
C GLY A 120 -29.82 30.16 -10.58
N ASP A 121 -28.89 31.10 -10.76
CA ASP A 121 -27.46 30.80 -10.88
C ASP A 121 -26.88 30.11 -9.65
N ALA A 122 -27.41 30.43 -8.45
CA ALA A 122 -27.01 29.74 -7.22
C ALA A 122 -27.44 28.27 -7.23
N LEU A 123 -28.69 27.98 -7.62
CA LEU A 123 -29.22 26.63 -7.75
C LEU A 123 -28.52 25.85 -8.86
N ASP A 124 -28.27 26.47 -10.01
CA ASP A 124 -27.52 25.86 -11.11
C ASP A 124 -26.08 25.54 -10.70
N SER A 125 -25.44 26.45 -9.94
CA SER A 125 -24.12 26.21 -9.38
C SER A 125 -24.12 25.04 -8.39
N ILE A 126 -25.16 24.90 -7.55
CA ILE A 126 -25.32 23.79 -6.61
C ILE A 126 -25.47 22.46 -7.37
N ASN A 127 -26.34 22.40 -8.38
CA ASN A 127 -26.56 21.19 -9.17
C ASN A 127 -25.32 20.81 -10.00
N SER A 128 -24.61 21.80 -10.53
CA SER A 128 -23.48 21.54 -11.46
C SER A 128 -22.15 21.29 -10.76
N ASN A 129 -21.93 21.87 -9.57
CA ASN A 129 -20.64 21.81 -8.86
C ASN A 129 -20.73 21.18 -7.47
N GLY A 130 -21.94 20.91 -7.01
CA GLY A 130 -22.22 20.43 -5.66
C GLY A 130 -22.24 21.54 -4.61
N ILE A 131 -22.14 21.11 -3.36
CA ILE A 131 -22.15 21.95 -2.16
C ILE A 131 -20.84 21.74 -1.39
N LYS A 132 -20.59 22.57 -0.37
CA LYS A 132 -19.42 22.36 0.50
C LYS A 132 -19.38 20.90 0.98
N TYR A 133 -18.23 20.25 0.81
CA TYR A 133 -17.96 18.84 1.18
C TYR A 133 -18.51 17.77 0.22
N PHE A 134 -19.47 18.10 -0.66
CA PHE A 134 -20.03 17.15 -1.64
C PHE A 134 -19.90 17.70 -3.04
N HIS A 135 -18.90 17.18 -3.77
CA HIS A 135 -18.57 17.62 -5.11
C HIS A 135 -18.49 16.44 -6.07
N THR A 136 -19.18 16.56 -7.20
CA THR A 136 -18.99 15.68 -8.35
C THR A 136 -18.48 16.54 -9.51
N ASN A 137 -17.21 16.37 -9.88
CA ASN A 137 -16.67 17.07 -11.04
C ASN A 137 -17.02 16.29 -12.31
N ALA A 138 -18.20 16.55 -12.87
CA ALA A 138 -18.72 15.78 -13.98
C ALA A 138 -19.55 16.60 -14.97
N ARG A 139 -19.53 16.18 -16.23
CA ARG A 139 -20.40 16.69 -17.31
C ARG A 139 -21.33 15.61 -17.89
N GLY A 140 -21.37 14.44 -17.25
CA GLY A 140 -22.15 13.28 -17.69
C GLY A 140 -23.61 13.37 -17.22
N LYS A 141 -24.40 12.34 -17.54
CA LYS A 141 -25.76 12.19 -17.00
C LYS A 141 -25.74 12.12 -15.47
N ASP A 142 -26.84 12.52 -14.84
CA ASP A 142 -27.03 12.40 -13.40
C ASP A 142 -26.99 10.93 -12.93
N SER A 143 -26.88 10.76 -11.62
CA SER A 143 -27.02 9.49 -10.92
C SER A 143 -28.49 9.06 -10.80
N ILE A 144 -28.73 7.75 -10.59
CA ILE A 144 -30.07 7.18 -10.44
C ILE A 144 -30.07 6.28 -9.21
N ALA A 145 -30.81 6.66 -8.17
CA ALA A 145 -31.07 5.84 -6.99
C ALA A 145 -32.54 5.39 -7.02
N SER A 146 -32.81 4.22 -7.61
CA SER A 146 -34.18 3.71 -7.80
C SER A 146 -34.57 2.60 -6.83
N GLY A 147 -33.59 1.98 -6.16
CA GLY A 147 -33.87 1.05 -5.06
C GLY A 147 -34.40 1.79 -3.83
N VAL A 148 -35.24 1.15 -3.04
CA VAL A 148 -35.71 1.69 -1.76
C VAL A 148 -34.52 1.90 -0.83
N ASP A 149 -34.45 3.08 -0.19
CA ASP A 149 -33.34 3.47 0.68
C ASP A 149 -31.94 3.38 0.03
N SER A 150 -31.87 3.51 -1.29
CA SER A 150 -30.61 3.44 -2.04
C SER A 150 -29.91 4.79 -2.17
N ILE A 151 -28.61 4.77 -2.44
CA ILE A 151 -27.78 5.97 -2.62
C ILE A 151 -26.98 5.84 -3.93
N ALA A 152 -27.04 6.85 -4.80
CA ALA A 152 -26.20 6.94 -5.98
C ALA A 152 -25.41 8.25 -5.98
N ILE A 153 -24.10 8.18 -6.14
CA ILE A 153 -23.19 9.33 -6.08
C ILE A 153 -22.26 9.32 -7.28
N GLY A 154 -22.31 10.39 -8.08
CA GLY A 154 -21.45 10.59 -9.24
C GLY A 154 -22.16 10.33 -10.58
N PRO A 155 -21.60 10.83 -11.69
CA PRO A 155 -22.29 10.83 -12.98
C PRO A 155 -22.57 9.40 -13.46
N SER A 156 -23.83 9.13 -13.82
CA SER A 156 -24.28 7.82 -14.30
C SER A 156 -24.11 6.67 -13.30
N ALA A 157 -23.88 6.96 -12.01
CA ALA A 157 -23.98 5.94 -10.96
C ALA A 157 -25.43 5.47 -10.86
N THR A 158 -25.66 4.16 -10.76
CA THR A 158 -27.00 3.56 -10.71
C THR A 158 -27.10 2.62 -9.51
N ALA A 159 -27.94 2.95 -8.53
CA ALA A 159 -28.29 2.08 -7.42
C ALA A 159 -29.74 1.61 -7.60
N ASN A 160 -29.92 0.44 -8.20
CA ASN A 160 -31.23 -0.12 -8.50
C ASN A 160 -31.68 -1.20 -7.49
N ALA A 161 -30.77 -1.75 -6.70
CA ALA A 161 -31.09 -2.63 -5.59
C ALA A 161 -31.44 -1.82 -4.31
N ASP A 162 -32.38 -2.34 -3.52
CA ASP A 162 -32.76 -1.76 -2.22
C ASP A 162 -31.57 -1.76 -1.25
N ASN A 163 -31.56 -0.81 -0.31
CA ASN A 163 -30.55 -0.63 0.73
C ASN A 163 -29.09 -0.65 0.21
N SER A 164 -28.89 -0.25 -1.05
CA SER A 164 -27.60 -0.35 -1.74
C SER A 164 -27.06 1.00 -2.16
N VAL A 165 -25.75 1.07 -2.37
CA VAL A 165 -24.99 2.29 -2.59
C VAL A 165 -24.10 2.15 -3.82
N ALA A 166 -24.25 3.03 -4.80
CA ALA A 166 -23.39 3.13 -5.98
C ALA A 166 -22.56 4.42 -5.93
N ILE A 167 -21.23 4.32 -5.85
CA ILE A 167 -20.34 5.48 -5.73
C ILE A 167 -19.33 5.52 -6.88
N GLY A 168 -19.26 6.66 -7.56
CA GLY A 168 -18.34 6.92 -8.65
C GLY A 168 -18.98 6.82 -10.03
N LYS A 169 -18.33 7.41 -11.03
CA LYS A 169 -18.83 7.48 -12.41
C LYS A 169 -19.17 6.09 -12.95
N GLY A 170 -20.43 5.88 -13.35
CA GLY A 170 -20.87 4.62 -13.96
C GLY A 170 -20.93 3.41 -13.03
N SER A 171 -20.85 3.60 -11.70
CA SER A 171 -20.95 2.48 -10.75
C SER A 171 -22.36 1.90 -10.72
N ILE A 172 -22.50 0.59 -10.57
CA ILE A 172 -23.81 -0.10 -10.59
C ILE A 172 -23.97 -0.96 -9.34
N ALA A 173 -24.87 -0.59 -8.43
CA ALA A 173 -25.14 -1.40 -7.23
C ALA A 173 -26.27 -2.40 -7.50
N SER A 174 -25.86 -3.65 -7.75
CA SER A 174 -26.76 -4.81 -7.96
C SER A 174 -27.12 -5.50 -6.64
N ALA A 175 -28.08 -6.43 -6.70
CA ALA A 175 -28.50 -7.24 -5.55
C ALA A 175 -27.32 -8.01 -4.93
N ALA A 176 -27.27 -8.02 -3.59
CA ALA A 176 -26.22 -8.71 -2.85
C ALA A 176 -26.42 -10.23 -2.89
N MET A 177 -25.32 -10.98 -3.03
CA MET A 177 -25.34 -12.44 -2.95
C MET A 177 -24.86 -12.89 -1.57
N PRO A 178 -25.65 -13.64 -0.79
CA PRO A 178 -25.23 -14.21 0.48
C PRO A 178 -24.04 -15.17 0.32
N VAL A 179 -23.03 -15.04 1.19
CA VAL A 179 -21.85 -15.93 1.20
C VAL A 179 -21.55 -16.36 2.63
N SER A 180 -21.85 -17.61 2.97
CA SER A 180 -21.58 -18.19 4.29
C SER A 180 -20.35 -19.11 4.32
N SER A 181 -19.90 -19.58 3.16
CA SER A 181 -18.77 -20.49 3.00
C SER A 181 -18.16 -20.43 1.60
N ALA A 182 -16.91 -20.88 1.48
CA ALA A 182 -16.23 -21.11 0.21
C ALA A 182 -15.43 -22.41 0.25
N THR A 183 -15.41 -23.16 -0.85
CA THR A 183 -14.61 -24.38 -0.96
C THR A 183 -13.37 -24.11 -1.81
N ILE A 184 -12.18 -24.38 -1.27
CA ILE A 184 -10.89 -24.18 -1.94
C ILE A 184 -10.11 -25.49 -1.84
N GLY A 185 -9.74 -26.07 -2.99
CA GLY A 185 -8.92 -27.30 -3.02
C GLY A 185 -9.57 -28.51 -2.33
N GLY A 186 -10.91 -28.59 -2.29
CA GLY A 186 -11.65 -29.65 -1.60
C GLY A 186 -11.96 -29.39 -0.12
N SER A 187 -11.35 -28.36 0.49
CA SER A 187 -11.64 -27.95 1.87
C SER A 187 -12.68 -26.84 1.89
N THR A 188 -13.69 -26.96 2.76
CA THR A 188 -14.73 -25.93 2.94
C THR A 188 -14.39 -25.03 4.11
N PHE A 189 -14.24 -23.73 3.83
CA PHE A 189 -14.12 -22.66 4.80
C PHE A 189 -15.51 -22.07 5.01
N GLY A 190 -16.01 -22.07 6.25
CA GLY A 190 -17.39 -21.66 6.55
C GLY A 190 -17.47 -20.65 7.69
N ASN A 191 -18.71 -20.36 8.09
CA ASN A 191 -19.07 -19.46 9.19
C ASN A 191 -18.53 -18.04 8.99
N PHE A 192 -18.54 -17.55 7.75
CA PHE A 192 -18.17 -16.17 7.47
C PHE A 192 -19.13 -15.19 8.16
N ALA A 193 -18.57 -14.23 8.89
CA ALA A 193 -19.32 -13.10 9.42
C ALA A 193 -19.96 -12.28 8.28
N GLY A 194 -21.11 -11.67 8.54
CA GLY A 194 -21.80 -10.85 7.52
C GLY A 194 -22.39 -11.65 6.35
N SER A 195 -22.59 -12.97 6.50
CA SER A 195 -23.05 -13.87 5.43
C SER A 195 -24.44 -13.55 4.83
N LYS A 196 -25.21 -12.66 5.45
CA LYS A 196 -26.52 -12.18 5.00
C LYS A 196 -26.49 -10.67 4.78
N PRO A 197 -25.99 -10.19 3.64
CA PRO A 197 -25.95 -8.76 3.35
C PRO A 197 -27.36 -8.21 3.13
N VAL A 198 -27.61 -6.97 3.61
CA VAL A 198 -28.86 -6.24 3.38
C VAL A 198 -28.87 -5.48 2.05
N GLY A 199 -27.70 -5.28 1.44
CA GLY A 199 -27.49 -4.53 0.20
C GLY A 199 -26.02 -4.54 -0.19
N THR A 200 -25.64 -3.81 -1.23
CA THR A 200 -24.25 -3.69 -1.69
C THR A 200 -23.73 -2.26 -1.60
N VAL A 201 -22.43 -2.09 -1.42
CA VAL A 201 -21.73 -0.82 -1.67
C VAL A 201 -20.80 -1.04 -2.85
N ASN A 202 -21.20 -0.59 -4.04
CA ASN A 202 -20.41 -0.75 -5.27
C ASN A 202 -19.69 0.54 -5.66
N ILE A 203 -18.39 0.42 -5.91
CA ILE A 203 -17.52 1.51 -6.35
C ILE A 203 -17.15 1.40 -7.84
N GLY A 204 -17.82 0.55 -8.62
CA GLY A 204 -17.57 0.37 -10.04
C GLY A 204 -18.68 -0.41 -10.75
N ALA A 205 -18.33 -0.92 -11.92
CA ALA A 205 -19.16 -1.80 -12.74
C ALA A 205 -18.25 -2.81 -13.45
N PRO A 206 -18.79 -3.93 -13.98
CA PRO A 206 -17.98 -4.91 -14.71
C PRO A 206 -17.14 -4.26 -15.83
N GLY A 207 -15.82 -4.45 -15.80
CA GLY A 207 -14.86 -3.85 -16.73
C GLY A 207 -14.47 -2.41 -16.43
N PHE A 208 -15.05 -1.81 -15.38
CA PHE A 208 -14.76 -0.45 -14.90
C PHE A 208 -14.62 -0.44 -13.36
N GLU A 209 -13.92 -1.44 -12.84
CA GLU A 209 -13.62 -1.59 -11.42
C GLU A 209 -12.68 -0.48 -10.94
N ARG A 210 -12.77 -0.14 -9.65
CA ARG A 210 -11.87 0.82 -9.01
C ARG A 210 -11.03 0.12 -7.97
N GLN A 211 -9.77 0.53 -7.90
CA GLN A 211 -8.92 0.15 -6.78
C GLN A 211 -9.39 0.87 -5.51
N LEU A 212 -9.73 0.10 -4.48
CA LEU A 212 -10.01 0.66 -3.17
C LEU A 212 -8.69 0.86 -2.42
N THR A 213 -8.33 2.11 -2.14
CA THR A 213 -7.05 2.51 -1.52
C THR A 213 -7.28 3.19 -0.17
N GLY A 214 -6.23 3.34 0.65
CA GLY A 214 -6.32 3.98 1.97
C GLY A 214 -6.93 3.09 3.07
N LEU A 215 -7.11 1.80 2.81
CA LEU A 215 -7.60 0.84 3.80
C LEU A 215 -6.54 0.55 4.87
N ALA A 216 -6.87 0.84 6.12
CA ALA A 216 -6.14 0.31 7.27
C ALA A 216 -6.22 -1.23 7.31
N ALA A 217 -5.35 -1.87 8.09
CA ALA A 217 -5.39 -3.32 8.27
C ALA A 217 -6.68 -3.72 9.01
N GLY A 218 -7.47 -4.63 8.43
CA GLY A 218 -8.70 -5.14 9.04
C GLY A 218 -8.42 -6.13 10.16
N ARG A 219 -9.35 -6.31 11.10
CA ARG A 219 -9.20 -7.33 12.14
C ARG A 219 -9.26 -8.74 11.52
N LEU A 220 -8.36 -9.63 11.94
CA LEU A 220 -8.30 -11.02 11.50
C LEU A 220 -8.89 -11.93 12.58
N SER A 221 -10.22 -12.06 12.58
CA SER A 221 -10.97 -12.92 13.52
C SER A 221 -12.26 -13.45 12.89
N ALA A 222 -12.84 -14.51 13.45
CA ALA A 222 -14.04 -15.16 12.90
C ALA A 222 -15.28 -14.23 12.82
N GLY A 223 -15.36 -13.23 13.71
CA GLY A 223 -16.46 -12.25 13.74
C GLY A 223 -16.18 -10.97 12.93
N SER A 224 -15.04 -10.87 12.25
CA SER A 224 -14.66 -9.64 11.53
C SER A 224 -15.43 -9.49 10.23
N THR A 225 -15.99 -8.30 10.00
CA THR A 225 -16.54 -7.86 8.71
C THR A 225 -15.71 -6.71 8.11
N ASP A 226 -14.47 -6.55 8.58
CA ASP A 226 -13.56 -5.53 8.09
C ASP A 226 -12.96 -5.98 6.74
N ALA A 227 -12.77 -5.04 5.82
CA ALA A 227 -12.01 -5.31 4.60
C ALA A 227 -10.54 -5.61 4.95
N VAL A 228 -9.96 -6.63 4.32
CA VAL A 228 -8.52 -6.90 4.40
C VAL A 228 -7.78 -6.13 3.32
N ASN A 229 -6.63 -5.55 3.66
CA ASN A 229 -5.81 -4.84 2.68
C ASN A 229 -4.71 -5.74 2.09
N GLY A 230 -4.04 -5.26 1.04
CA GLY A 230 -3.00 -6.03 0.35
C GLY A 230 -1.81 -6.43 1.23
N SER A 231 -1.47 -5.65 2.27
CA SER A 231 -0.36 -5.97 3.16
C SER A 231 -0.64 -7.19 4.04
N GLN A 232 -1.90 -7.41 4.42
CA GLN A 232 -2.31 -8.58 5.21
C GLN A 232 -2.27 -9.84 4.35
N LEU A 233 -2.84 -9.76 3.14
CA LEU A 233 -2.82 -10.88 2.19
C LEU A 233 -1.37 -11.24 1.82
N PHE A 234 -0.53 -10.24 1.55
CA PHE A 234 0.89 -10.44 1.28
C PHE A 234 1.61 -11.18 2.43
N GLN A 235 1.39 -10.76 3.68
CA GLN A 235 1.99 -11.43 4.85
C GLN A 235 1.52 -12.89 4.98
N THR A 236 0.23 -13.16 4.75
CA THR A 236 -0.28 -14.53 4.73
C THR A 236 0.36 -15.36 3.62
N ASN A 237 0.48 -14.82 2.40
CA ASN A 237 1.15 -15.51 1.29
C ASN A 237 2.65 -15.73 1.55
N ALA A 238 3.33 -14.79 2.21
CA ALA A 238 4.72 -14.96 2.63
C ALA A 238 4.86 -16.10 3.64
N ALA A 239 3.97 -16.19 4.63
CA ALA A 239 3.93 -17.30 5.58
C ALA A 239 3.67 -18.65 4.90
N VAL A 240 2.78 -18.69 3.90
CA VAL A 240 2.53 -19.89 3.07
C VAL A 240 3.77 -20.29 2.26
N ALA A 241 4.48 -19.33 1.67
CA ALA A 241 5.72 -19.59 0.95
C ALA A 241 6.82 -20.14 1.87
N SER A 242 6.94 -19.61 3.10
CA SER A 242 7.84 -20.14 4.13
C SER A 242 7.46 -21.58 4.50
N LEU A 243 6.18 -21.86 4.75
CA LEU A 243 5.70 -23.21 5.03
C LEU A 243 6.01 -24.18 3.89
N SER A 244 5.77 -23.78 2.63
CA SER A 244 6.10 -24.57 1.44
C SER A 244 7.60 -24.90 1.39
N SER A 245 8.45 -23.93 1.73
CA SER A 245 9.91 -24.10 1.72
C SER A 245 10.34 -25.07 2.84
N SER A 246 9.82 -24.90 4.06
CA SER A 246 10.06 -25.81 5.19
C SER A 246 9.61 -27.24 4.91
N LEU A 247 8.45 -27.42 4.27
CA LEU A 247 7.94 -28.73 3.88
C LEU A 247 8.84 -29.40 2.83
N SER A 248 9.31 -28.64 1.84
CA SER A 248 10.25 -29.13 0.83
C SER A 248 11.57 -29.61 1.45
N THR A 249 12.14 -28.83 2.37
CA THR A 249 13.35 -29.24 3.11
C THR A 249 13.11 -30.51 3.92
N THR A 250 11.98 -30.60 4.62
CA THR A 250 11.61 -31.79 5.40
C THR A 250 11.48 -33.03 4.51
N ALA A 251 10.83 -32.90 3.36
CA ALA A 251 10.70 -33.97 2.37
C ALA A 251 12.06 -34.41 1.82
N GLY A 252 12.98 -33.47 1.58
CA GLY A 252 14.36 -33.76 1.18
C GLY A 252 15.14 -34.52 2.25
N THR A 253 15.10 -34.06 3.51
CA THR A 253 15.76 -34.74 4.64
C THR A 253 15.19 -36.15 4.86
N LEU A 254 13.87 -36.31 4.75
CA LEU A 254 13.24 -37.63 4.84
C LEU A 254 13.71 -38.54 3.71
N SER A 255 13.74 -38.04 2.47
CA SER A 255 14.22 -38.79 1.31
C SER A 255 15.67 -39.25 1.49
N ASN A 256 16.54 -38.36 1.98
CA ASN A 256 17.94 -38.69 2.29
C ASN A 256 18.08 -39.70 3.42
N SER A 257 17.23 -39.60 4.45
CA SER A 257 17.21 -40.55 5.57
C SER A 257 16.77 -41.95 5.11
N VAL A 258 15.75 -42.02 4.26
CA VAL A 258 15.27 -43.27 3.64
C VAL A 258 16.37 -43.87 2.75
N ALA A 259 17.04 -43.06 1.93
CA ALA A 259 18.17 -43.51 1.12
C ALA A 259 19.31 -44.06 1.99
N SER A 260 19.68 -43.34 3.06
CA SER A 260 20.73 -43.76 3.99
C SER A 260 20.39 -45.06 4.71
N LEU A 261 19.14 -45.21 5.15
CA LEU A 261 18.63 -46.44 5.75
C LEU A 261 18.65 -47.59 4.75
N SER A 262 18.25 -47.34 3.49
CA SER A 262 18.32 -48.33 2.41
C SER A 262 19.76 -48.77 2.14
N THR A 263 20.72 -47.84 2.13
CA THR A 263 22.14 -48.16 1.94
C THR A 263 22.70 -48.95 3.12
N SER A 264 22.38 -48.57 4.37
CA SER A 264 22.88 -49.26 5.57
C SER A 264 22.29 -50.66 5.71
N THR A 265 21.01 -50.85 5.38
CA THR A 265 20.37 -52.18 5.33
C THR A 265 20.94 -53.04 4.20
N ALA A 266 21.14 -52.48 3.00
CA ALA A 266 21.80 -53.20 1.90
C ALA A 266 23.24 -53.61 2.26
N ALA A 267 24.00 -52.72 2.89
CA ALA A 267 25.36 -53.03 3.35
C ALA A 267 25.36 -54.11 4.45
N SER A 268 24.43 -54.05 5.41
CA SER A 268 24.29 -55.07 6.46
C SER A 268 23.89 -56.43 5.89
N LEU A 269 22.96 -56.44 4.92
CA LEU A 269 22.53 -57.67 4.24
C LEU A 269 23.64 -58.25 3.35
N SER A 270 24.43 -57.40 2.68
CA SER A 270 25.60 -57.83 1.91
C SER A 270 26.68 -58.43 2.81
N LYS A 271 26.96 -57.81 3.97
CA LYS A 271 27.85 -58.40 5.00
C LYS A 271 27.32 -59.76 5.47
N LEU A 272 26.04 -59.84 5.83
CA LEU A 272 25.41 -61.11 6.22
C LEU A 272 25.50 -62.16 5.12
N SER A 273 25.20 -61.79 3.87
CA SER A 273 25.32 -62.65 2.69
C SER A 273 26.75 -63.13 2.48
N SER A 274 27.76 -62.27 2.68
CA SER A 274 29.17 -62.64 2.58
C SER A 274 29.63 -63.57 3.71
N SER A 275 29.06 -63.41 4.92
CA SER A 275 29.28 -64.32 6.04
C SER A 275 28.65 -65.69 5.81
N ILE A 276 27.53 -65.76 5.08
CA ILE A 276 26.84 -67.03 4.73
C ILE A 276 27.41 -67.66 3.45
N SER A 277 27.89 -66.86 2.49
CA SER A 277 28.40 -67.31 1.19
C SER A 277 29.91 -67.55 1.15
N SER A 278 30.64 -67.24 2.23
CA SER A 278 32.03 -67.70 2.36
C SER A 278 32.01 -69.23 2.40
N PRO A 279 32.74 -69.93 1.51
CA PRO A 279 32.68 -71.37 1.43
C PRO A 279 33.16 -72.01 2.74
N ILE A 280 32.30 -72.85 3.32
CA ILE A 280 32.63 -73.93 4.25
C ILE A 280 33.40 -75.03 3.48
N LEU A 281 34.44 -74.65 2.73
CA LEU A 281 35.37 -75.53 2.01
C LEU A 281 36.70 -74.76 1.89
N GLN A 282 37.83 -75.17 2.42
CA GLN A 282 38.30 -76.40 3.05
C GLN A 282 39.41 -75.96 4.03
N GLY A 283 39.49 -76.56 5.23
CA GLY A 283 40.73 -76.45 6.01
C GLY A 283 40.63 -76.38 7.54
N SER A 284 39.45 -76.42 8.16
CA SER A 284 39.40 -76.43 9.64
C SER A 284 38.20 -77.19 10.23
N LEU A 285 37.81 -78.31 9.61
CA LEU A 285 36.95 -79.30 10.25
C LEU A 285 37.62 -80.69 10.38
N SER A 286 38.90 -80.83 9.96
CA SER A 286 39.56 -82.14 9.84
C SER A 286 40.85 -82.35 10.63
N THR A 287 41.23 -81.51 11.60
CA THR A 287 42.42 -81.80 12.45
C THR A 287 42.27 -81.47 13.95
N GLY A 288 41.05 -81.30 14.46
CA GLY A 288 40.81 -81.03 15.88
C GLY A 288 40.15 -82.15 16.69
N VAL A 289 39.88 -83.33 16.09
CA VAL A 289 39.24 -84.48 16.77
C VAL A 289 40.14 -85.70 16.70
N SER A 290 41.33 -85.58 17.28
CA SER A 290 42.14 -86.75 17.71
C SER A 290 43.38 -86.30 18.47
N SER A 291 43.20 -85.82 19.71
CA SER A 291 43.96 -86.27 20.88
C SER A 291 43.68 -85.38 22.10
N SER A 292 43.36 -86.05 23.20
CA SER A 292 43.42 -85.58 24.59
C SER A 292 42.39 -84.55 25.06
N ASN A 293 41.32 -85.09 25.65
CA ASN A 293 40.79 -84.75 26.97
C ASN A 293 41.62 -83.71 27.76
N GLY A 294 41.08 -82.49 27.97
CA GLY A 294 41.63 -81.53 28.94
C GLY A 294 41.47 -80.04 28.59
N SER A 295 40.37 -79.44 29.07
CA SER A 295 40.17 -78.02 29.42
C SER A 295 40.39 -76.88 28.41
N VAL A 296 39.33 -76.08 28.32
CA VAL A 296 39.21 -74.73 27.74
C VAL A 296 40.21 -73.76 28.40
N GLY A 297 40.97 -73.00 27.58
CA GLY A 297 41.94 -72.03 28.08
C GLY A 297 42.36 -70.97 27.06
N SER A 298 41.49 -69.97 26.89
CA SER A 298 41.77 -68.63 26.38
C SER A 298 42.08 -68.39 24.89
N LEU A 299 41.32 -67.43 24.37
CA LEU A 299 41.42 -66.77 23.08
C LEU A 299 42.62 -65.81 23.08
N SER A 300 43.51 -65.93 22.09
CA SER A 300 44.56 -64.93 21.82
C SER A 300 44.62 -64.69 20.31
N THR A 301 44.22 -63.47 19.93
CA THR A 301 44.35 -62.90 18.60
C THR A 301 45.82 -62.62 18.28
N GLY A 302 46.23 -62.98 17.07
CA GLY A 302 47.62 -62.88 16.65
C GLY A 302 48.12 -61.46 16.34
N GLN A 303 49.44 -61.37 16.21
CA GLN A 303 50.08 -60.54 15.19
C GLN A 303 51.53 -61.00 15.02
N SER A 304 51.90 -61.34 13.79
CA SER A 304 53.25 -61.74 13.40
C SER A 304 53.75 -60.81 12.30
N ASN A 305 55.03 -60.49 12.42
CA ASN A 305 55.96 -59.97 11.41
C ASN A 305 55.75 -58.57 10.82
N SER A 306 56.67 -57.66 11.13
CA SER A 306 57.96 -57.67 10.44
C SER A 306 59.03 -56.94 11.26
N GLY A 307 60.19 -57.57 11.39
CA GLY A 307 61.24 -57.20 12.33
C GLY A 307 62.06 -55.98 11.93
N THR A 308 62.11 -55.02 12.85
CA THR A 308 63.35 -54.32 13.20
C THR A 308 63.75 -54.80 14.59
N THR A 309 64.95 -55.35 14.68
CA THR A 309 65.58 -56.08 15.78
C THR A 309 65.37 -55.49 17.19
N LEU A 310 64.54 -56.19 17.97
CA LEU A 310 64.63 -56.24 19.43
C LEU A 310 65.82 -57.15 19.76
N ALA A 311 66.93 -56.55 20.17
CA ALA A 311 68.15 -57.24 20.57
C ALA A 311 67.98 -57.90 21.96
N SER A 312 68.35 -59.19 22.05
CA SER A 312 68.65 -59.99 23.26
C SER A 312 67.48 -60.30 24.23
N LEU A 313 67.25 -61.50 24.78
CA LEU A 313 68.06 -62.70 25.03
C LEU A 313 69.24 -62.50 26.00
N SER A 314 69.02 -62.64 27.32
CA SER A 314 69.86 -63.50 28.19
C SER A 314 69.39 -63.53 29.66
N THR A 315 69.24 -64.74 30.21
CA THR A 315 69.89 -65.10 31.48
C THR A 315 71.09 -65.94 31.11
N GLY A 316 72.29 -65.45 31.40
CA GLY A 316 73.55 -66.17 31.16
C GLY A 316 74.72 -65.47 31.85
N THR A 317 74.86 -65.76 33.14
CA THR A 317 76.11 -65.90 33.92
C THR A 317 77.38 -65.14 33.46
N SER A 318 77.95 -64.38 34.40
CA SER A 318 79.39 -64.30 34.70
C SER A 318 80.40 -64.28 33.54
N SER A 319 81.05 -63.13 33.36
CA SER A 319 82.48 -63.00 33.02
C SER A 319 82.85 -61.54 33.35
N ASN A 320 83.27 -61.27 34.58
CA ASN A 320 84.66 -60.98 34.94
C ASN A 320 85.37 -59.98 34.02
N SER A 321 85.97 -58.96 34.66
CA SER A 321 86.85 -57.91 34.13
C SER A 321 86.15 -56.77 33.38
N GLY A 322 86.08 -55.53 33.87
CA GLY A 322 86.74 -54.88 34.99
C GLY A 322 86.73 -53.36 34.77
N SER A 323 86.54 -52.60 35.86
CA SER A 323 86.73 -51.13 35.99
C SER A 323 85.71 -50.22 35.28
N ALA A 324 85.09 -49.18 35.88
CA ALA A 324 85.22 -48.58 37.20
C ALA A 324 84.03 -47.65 37.54
N SER A 325 83.63 -47.66 38.83
CA SER A 325 82.88 -46.62 39.59
C SER A 325 81.40 -46.38 39.20
N THR A 326 80.41 -46.33 40.09
CA THR A 326 80.35 -45.87 41.50
C THR A 326 79.37 -46.73 42.31
N GLY A 327 79.73 -47.06 43.55
CA GLY A 327 79.06 -48.10 44.35
C GLY A 327 77.80 -47.66 45.08
N THR A 328 76.86 -48.60 45.24
CA THR A 328 76.20 -48.90 46.52
C THR A 328 76.02 -50.42 46.62
N SER A 329 76.44 -50.98 47.75
CA SER A 329 76.34 -52.40 48.11
C SER A 329 75.09 -52.65 48.95
N PRO A 330 74.37 -53.77 48.78
CA PRO A 330 73.54 -54.35 49.82
C PRO A 330 74.21 -55.60 50.40
N ASN A 331 74.19 -55.75 51.72
CA ASN A 331 74.33 -57.08 52.31
C ASN A 331 73.40 -57.22 53.52
N ALA A 332 72.68 -58.34 53.57
CA ALA A 332 72.09 -58.87 54.78
C ALA A 332 72.82 -60.18 55.11
N GLY A 333 73.40 -60.24 56.30
CA GLY A 333 73.96 -61.43 56.90
C GLY A 333 74.16 -61.25 58.40
N SER A 334 73.23 -61.82 59.17
CA SER A 334 73.27 -62.23 60.59
C SER A 334 73.47 -61.20 61.73
N GLN A 335 72.35 -60.84 62.39
CA GLN A 335 71.95 -61.13 63.79
C GLN A 335 72.88 -60.68 64.98
N PRO A 336 72.38 -60.33 66.20
CA PRO A 336 71.26 -59.45 66.69
C PRO A 336 71.80 -58.48 67.81
N PRO A 337 71.06 -57.99 68.85
CA PRO A 337 69.65 -57.58 69.04
C PRO A 337 69.50 -56.09 69.51
N GLY A 338 68.28 -55.54 69.54
CA GLY A 338 67.96 -54.29 70.28
C GLY A 338 66.96 -53.37 69.55
N THR A 339 65.69 -53.26 69.98
CA THR A 339 65.11 -52.26 70.92
C THR A 339 65.01 -50.85 70.33
N SER A 340 63.81 -50.33 70.02
CA SER A 340 62.87 -49.61 70.91
C SER A 340 63.20 -48.12 71.12
N ALA A 341 62.22 -47.25 70.76
CA ALA A 341 62.00 -45.84 71.15
C ALA A 341 63.12 -44.81 70.80
N THR A 342 62.89 -43.54 70.43
CA THR A 342 62.09 -42.51 71.14
C THR A 342 62.03 -41.21 70.28
N THR A 343 60.97 -40.45 70.53
CA THR A 343 60.55 -39.09 70.12
C THR A 343 61.49 -37.89 70.35
N GLY A 344 61.26 -36.83 69.54
CA GLY A 344 61.27 -35.38 69.92
C GLY A 344 62.43 -34.52 69.37
N SER A 345 62.30 -33.25 68.99
CA SER A 345 61.20 -32.27 68.87
C SER A 345 61.76 -30.97 68.23
N LEU A 346 60.87 -29.98 68.00
CA LEU A 346 61.07 -28.52 67.77
C LEU A 346 61.24 -27.99 66.33
N SER A 347 60.16 -27.48 65.71
CA SER A 347 60.10 -26.15 65.03
C SER A 347 58.91 -25.92 64.06
N THR A 348 57.70 -26.34 64.44
CA THR A 348 56.42 -26.11 63.73
C THR A 348 55.85 -24.67 63.79
N SER A 349 56.63 -23.58 63.87
CA SER A 349 56.02 -22.24 64.11
C SER A 349 56.53 -21.01 63.34
N VAL A 350 57.41 -21.11 62.34
CA VAL A 350 57.91 -19.88 61.64
C VAL A 350 57.73 -19.85 60.11
N GLY A 351 57.67 -20.98 59.41
CA GLY A 351 57.48 -20.97 57.94
C GLY A 351 56.03 -20.80 57.47
N ALA A 352 55.05 -21.08 58.34
CA ALA A 352 53.62 -20.95 58.03
C ALA A 352 53.20 -19.49 57.74
N THR A 353 53.99 -18.49 58.14
CA THR A 353 53.72 -17.06 57.92
C THR A 353 54.16 -16.57 56.53
N SER A 354 55.18 -17.16 55.90
CA SER A 354 55.59 -16.79 54.52
C SER A 354 54.72 -17.45 53.45
N VAL A 355 54.09 -18.58 53.80
CA VAL A 355 53.01 -19.20 53.02
C VAL A 355 51.73 -18.34 53.05
N GLN A 356 51.57 -17.43 54.02
CA GLN A 356 50.40 -16.56 54.17
C GLN A 356 50.49 -15.20 53.43
N THR A 357 51.67 -14.79 52.93
CA THR A 357 51.84 -13.50 52.20
C THR A 357 52.03 -13.67 50.70
N ALA A 358 52.55 -14.82 50.24
CA ALA A 358 52.73 -15.11 48.81
C ALA A 358 51.53 -15.83 48.16
N SER A 359 50.65 -16.47 48.96
CA SER A 359 49.43 -17.13 48.47
C SER A 359 48.17 -16.27 48.57
N LEU A 360 48.19 -15.18 49.36
CA LEU A 360 47.09 -14.20 49.48
C LEU A 360 47.09 -13.12 48.37
N SER A 361 48.14 -13.03 47.54
CA SER A 361 48.27 -11.98 46.50
C SER A 361 47.78 -12.42 45.11
N THR A 362 47.62 -13.73 44.87
CA THR A 362 47.12 -14.26 43.59
C THR A 362 45.76 -14.94 43.70
N SER A 363 45.27 -15.13 44.93
CA SER A 363 43.88 -15.45 45.19
C SER A 363 43.24 -14.21 45.83
N ALA A 364 42.63 -13.37 44.99
CA ALA A 364 41.57 -12.46 45.41
C ALA A 364 40.24 -13.18 45.09
N PRO A 365 39.68 -13.96 46.04
CA PRO A 365 38.40 -14.65 45.88
C PRO A 365 37.23 -13.72 46.22
N ASP A 366 37.47 -12.44 46.50
CA ASP A 366 36.42 -11.48 46.83
C ASP A 366 36.36 -10.36 45.79
N ASN A 367 35.66 -10.62 44.67
CA ASN A 367 34.69 -9.61 44.27
C ASN A 367 33.35 -9.95 44.92
N THR A 368 33.24 -9.49 46.15
CA THR A 368 32.04 -9.08 46.88
C THR A 368 30.69 -9.52 46.31
N THR A 369 30.01 -10.39 47.05
CA THR A 369 28.55 -10.46 47.10
C THR A 369 27.99 -9.10 47.46
N ARG A 370 27.42 -8.38 46.49
CA ARG A 370 26.61 -7.19 46.78
C ARG A 370 25.19 -7.60 47.16
N LEU A 371 24.74 -7.05 48.29
CA LEU A 371 23.42 -7.13 48.90
C LEU A 371 22.25 -6.93 47.89
N PRO A 372 21.13 -7.68 48.01
CA PRO A 372 20.04 -7.65 47.04
C PRO A 372 19.18 -6.41 47.21
N THR A 373 19.23 -5.51 46.23
CA THR A 373 18.07 -4.73 45.80
C THR A 373 18.25 -4.49 44.30
N ALA A 374 17.46 -5.22 43.49
CA ALA A 374 17.41 -5.23 42.02
C ALA A 374 18.50 -6.05 41.26
N GLY A 375 18.18 -7.33 41.02
CA GLY A 375 18.43 -8.06 39.75
C GLY A 375 19.87 -8.38 39.28
N GLY A 376 20.32 -9.62 39.49
CA GLY A 376 21.34 -10.31 38.68
C GLY A 376 22.33 -11.18 39.47
N TYR A 377 22.45 -12.48 39.14
CA TYR A 377 23.36 -13.44 39.78
C TYR A 377 24.13 -14.36 38.81
N ALA A 378 25.32 -14.73 39.27
CA ALA A 378 26.01 -16.02 39.21
C ALA A 378 26.58 -16.54 37.86
N GLY A 379 27.90 -16.41 37.72
CA GLY A 379 28.72 -17.36 36.96
C GLY A 379 28.86 -18.65 37.75
N ASP A 380 27.97 -19.60 37.49
CA ASP A 380 27.95 -20.91 38.14
C ASP A 380 29.19 -21.76 37.74
N MET A 381 30.03 -22.11 38.72
CA MET A 381 31.11 -23.10 38.61
C MET A 381 30.86 -24.32 39.54
N SER A 382 29.61 -24.63 39.86
CA SER A 382 29.24 -25.54 40.97
C SER A 382 29.44 -27.04 40.71
N ALA A 383 29.85 -27.46 39.52
CA ALA A 383 30.11 -28.89 39.26
C ALA A 383 31.47 -29.34 39.83
N PRO A 384 31.53 -30.37 40.70
CA PRO A 384 32.79 -30.97 41.12
C PRO A 384 33.57 -31.49 39.89
N GLY A 385 34.80 -31.00 39.67
CA GLY A 385 35.58 -31.30 38.46
C GLY A 385 35.41 -30.31 37.30
N ALA A 386 34.71 -29.19 37.52
CA ALA A 386 34.60 -28.11 36.55
C ALA A 386 35.98 -27.52 36.18
N LYS A 387 36.32 -27.51 34.88
CA LYS A 387 37.55 -26.85 34.40
C LYS A 387 37.40 -25.35 34.62
N ALA A 388 38.34 -24.72 35.32
CA ALA A 388 38.30 -23.28 35.56
C ALA A 388 38.41 -22.49 34.24
N PRO A 389 37.75 -21.32 34.12
CA PRO A 389 38.03 -20.39 33.04
C PRO A 389 39.50 -19.96 33.09
N SER A 390 40.14 -19.79 31.93
CA SER A 390 41.56 -19.46 31.82
C SER A 390 41.80 -18.40 30.76
N VAL A 391 42.66 -17.42 31.06
CA VAL A 391 43.17 -16.44 30.10
C VAL A 391 44.70 -16.50 30.07
N THR A 392 45.31 -16.20 28.93
CA THR A 392 46.76 -16.09 28.80
C THR A 392 47.26 -14.91 29.64
N THR A 393 48.37 -15.07 30.36
CA THR A 393 48.94 -14.01 31.20
C THR A 393 49.31 -12.79 30.36
N GLY A 394 48.89 -11.59 30.80
CA GLY A 394 49.14 -10.33 30.10
C GLY A 394 48.19 -10.03 28.93
N SER A 395 47.14 -10.84 28.72
CA SER A 395 46.30 -10.75 27.52
C SER A 395 45.18 -9.70 27.59
N ASN A 396 44.89 -9.11 28.76
CA ASN A 396 43.75 -8.18 28.95
C ASN A 396 42.40 -8.77 28.46
N SER A 397 42.19 -10.07 28.68
CA SER A 397 41.00 -10.81 28.25
C SER A 397 40.12 -11.22 29.44
N VAL A 398 38.85 -11.52 29.16
CA VAL A 398 37.87 -12.04 30.13
C VAL A 398 37.36 -13.40 29.65
N ALA A 399 37.42 -14.42 30.50
CA ALA A 399 36.80 -15.72 30.24
C ALA A 399 35.56 -15.90 31.13
N LEU A 400 34.38 -16.03 30.51
CA LEU A 400 33.08 -16.12 31.17
C LEU A 400 32.54 -17.56 31.10
N GLY A 401 32.28 -18.16 32.26
CA GLY A 401 31.73 -19.52 32.39
C GLY A 401 32.78 -20.64 32.46
N GLN A 402 32.36 -21.80 32.95
CA GLN A 402 33.19 -23.00 33.13
C GLN A 402 33.89 -23.41 31.83
N GLY A 403 35.17 -23.80 31.89
CA GLY A 403 35.92 -24.32 30.75
C GLY A 403 36.21 -23.32 29.62
N SER A 404 35.84 -22.05 29.79
CA SER A 404 36.09 -20.99 28.80
C SER A 404 37.57 -20.62 28.74
N THR A 405 38.08 -20.36 27.55
CA THR A 405 39.45 -19.88 27.36
C THR A 405 39.50 -18.75 26.33
N ASP A 406 40.47 -17.84 26.45
CA ASP A 406 40.70 -16.78 25.43
C ASP A 406 41.36 -17.32 24.14
N GLY A 407 41.64 -18.62 24.09
CA GLY A 407 42.29 -19.28 22.95
C GLY A 407 43.67 -18.71 22.61
N GLY A 408 44.34 -18.06 23.56
CA GLY A 408 45.62 -17.37 23.32
C GLY A 408 45.49 -15.96 22.73
N ARG A 409 44.26 -15.42 22.58
CA ARG A 409 44.02 -14.07 22.05
C ARG A 409 44.03 -13.03 23.17
N SER A 410 44.57 -11.86 22.87
CA SER A 410 44.52 -10.69 23.76
C SER A 410 43.34 -9.78 23.44
N ASN A 411 42.83 -9.06 24.44
CA ASN A 411 41.71 -8.11 24.36
C ASN A 411 40.38 -8.75 23.90
N VAL A 412 40.03 -9.92 24.44
CA VAL A 412 38.77 -10.61 24.09
C VAL A 412 37.92 -10.91 25.31
N VAL A 413 36.60 -10.95 25.12
CA VAL A 413 35.66 -11.59 26.04
C VAL A 413 35.25 -12.92 25.44
N SER A 414 35.67 -14.02 26.07
CA SER A 414 35.34 -15.38 25.63
C SER A 414 34.27 -15.99 26.53
N VAL A 415 33.20 -16.50 25.94
CA VAL A 415 32.11 -17.21 26.65
C VAL A 415 32.23 -18.73 26.55
N GLY A 416 33.32 -19.26 25.99
CA GLY A 416 33.49 -20.69 25.76
C GLY A 416 34.91 -21.09 25.34
N SER A 417 35.04 -22.27 24.75
CA SER A 417 36.27 -22.77 24.15
C SER A 417 35.98 -23.40 22.78
N ALA A 418 37.02 -23.79 22.05
CA ALA A 418 36.87 -24.48 20.76
C ALA A 418 36.07 -25.79 20.86
N ALA A 419 36.15 -26.49 22.00
CA ALA A 419 35.41 -27.72 22.24
C ALA A 419 34.03 -27.49 22.89
N GLN A 420 33.75 -26.29 23.38
CA GLN A 420 32.53 -25.97 24.12
C GLN A 420 32.12 -24.51 23.92
N GLN A 421 31.28 -24.27 22.91
CA GLN A 421 30.72 -22.95 22.59
C GLN A 421 29.44 -22.70 23.39
N ARG A 422 29.12 -21.43 23.63
CA ARG A 422 27.88 -21.02 24.29
C ARG A 422 27.11 -20.05 23.41
N GLN A 423 25.80 -20.18 23.42
CA GLN A 423 24.92 -19.19 22.82
C GLN A 423 24.86 -17.95 23.70
N ILE A 424 24.90 -16.79 23.07
CA ILE A 424 24.61 -15.51 23.72
C ILE A 424 23.17 -15.15 23.35
N THR A 425 22.26 -15.22 24.31
CA THR A 425 20.84 -14.92 24.10
C THR A 425 20.50 -13.54 24.67
N HIS A 426 19.33 -13.00 24.31
CA HIS A 426 18.86 -11.67 24.75
C HIS A 426 19.75 -10.50 24.29
N VAL A 427 20.39 -10.63 23.14
CA VAL A 427 21.15 -9.54 22.51
C VAL A 427 20.16 -8.60 21.79
N ALA A 428 19.99 -7.39 22.33
CA ALA A 428 19.24 -6.34 21.67
C ALA A 428 19.89 -5.97 20.31
N PRO A 429 19.14 -5.40 19.35
CA PRO A 429 19.74 -4.95 18.09
C PRO A 429 20.85 -3.94 18.36
N GLY A 430 22.04 -4.16 17.79
CA GLY A 430 23.15 -3.22 17.89
C GLY A 430 22.82 -1.90 17.18
N THR A 431 23.18 -0.78 17.79
CA THR A 431 22.95 0.58 17.27
C THR A 431 24.24 1.31 16.90
N GLU A 432 25.37 0.92 17.48
CA GLU A 432 26.70 1.47 17.22
C GLU A 432 27.57 0.49 16.42
N GLY A 433 28.63 0.99 15.78
CA GLY A 433 29.51 0.20 14.91
C GLY A 433 30.29 -0.93 15.62
N THR A 434 30.32 -0.93 16.95
CA THR A 434 31.00 -1.93 17.78
C THR A 434 30.04 -2.86 18.52
N ASP A 435 28.73 -2.70 18.33
CA ASP A 435 27.73 -3.54 18.99
C ASP A 435 27.66 -4.93 18.34
N ALA A 436 27.23 -5.92 19.13
CA ALA A 436 26.96 -7.25 18.59
C ALA A 436 25.70 -7.24 17.72
N VAL A 437 25.80 -7.78 16.51
CA VAL A 437 24.67 -7.97 15.59
C VAL A 437 23.88 -9.20 16.05
N ASN A 438 22.56 -9.04 16.26
CA ASN A 438 21.71 -10.19 16.60
C ASN A 438 21.16 -10.90 15.35
N LEU A 439 20.60 -12.09 15.53
CA LEU A 439 20.10 -12.92 14.42
C LEU A 439 18.99 -12.24 13.61
N ASN A 440 18.18 -11.37 14.22
CA ASN A 440 17.14 -10.62 13.52
C ASN A 440 17.74 -9.61 12.54
N GLN A 441 18.79 -8.89 12.94
CA GLN A 441 19.51 -7.97 12.05
C GLN A 441 20.20 -8.72 10.90
N LEU A 442 20.80 -9.88 11.17
CA LEU A 442 21.40 -10.71 10.11
C LEU A 442 20.34 -11.27 9.15
N ASN A 443 19.21 -11.76 9.67
CA ASN A 443 18.09 -12.24 8.85
C ASN A 443 17.49 -11.13 8.00
N ALA A 444 17.42 -9.90 8.51
CA ALA A 444 16.98 -8.75 7.74
C ALA A 444 17.92 -8.50 6.54
N VAL A 445 19.23 -8.51 6.77
CA VAL A 445 20.23 -8.39 5.69
C VAL A 445 20.12 -9.54 4.69
N SER A 446 20.01 -10.79 5.16
CA SER A 446 19.84 -11.97 4.30
C SER A 446 18.58 -11.85 3.44
N THR A 447 17.47 -11.41 4.02
CA THR A 447 16.20 -11.19 3.32
C THR A 447 16.34 -10.10 2.26
N SER A 448 16.95 -8.96 2.60
CA SER A 448 17.22 -7.88 1.65
C SER A 448 18.11 -8.35 0.48
N MET A 449 19.13 -9.17 0.76
CA MET A 449 20.00 -9.73 -0.27
C MET A 449 19.26 -10.72 -1.18
N SER A 450 18.43 -11.60 -0.62
CA SER A 450 17.61 -12.53 -1.42
C SER A 450 16.61 -11.79 -2.31
N GLN A 451 16.00 -10.70 -1.82
CA GLN A 451 15.10 -9.85 -2.62
C GLN A 451 15.85 -9.15 -3.75
N ALA A 452 17.04 -8.61 -3.49
CA ALA A 452 17.87 -8.00 -4.52
C ALA A 452 18.25 -9.00 -5.62
N LEU A 453 18.61 -10.23 -5.23
CA LEU A 453 19.00 -11.29 -6.17
C LEU A 453 17.80 -11.79 -7.00
N ALA A 454 16.62 -11.91 -6.38
CA ALA A 454 15.38 -12.22 -7.10
C ALA A 454 15.00 -11.11 -8.10
N GLY A 455 15.21 -9.84 -7.73
CA GLY A 455 15.04 -8.70 -8.63
C GLY A 455 15.94 -8.78 -9.86
N GLN A 456 17.22 -9.12 -9.67
CA GLN A 456 18.17 -9.34 -10.76
C GLN A 456 17.77 -10.53 -11.67
N GLN A 457 17.26 -11.61 -11.08
CA GLN A 457 16.79 -12.77 -11.86
C GLN A 457 15.60 -12.40 -12.77
N ASN A 458 14.62 -11.66 -12.26
CA ASN A 458 13.49 -11.20 -13.07
C ASN A 458 13.94 -10.31 -14.24
N GLN A 459 14.96 -9.46 -14.02
CA GLN A 459 15.53 -8.64 -15.08
C GLN A 459 16.23 -9.51 -16.14
N LEU A 460 16.99 -10.52 -15.74
CA LEU A 460 17.64 -11.48 -16.65
C LEU A 460 16.61 -12.30 -17.44
N ASP A 461 15.52 -12.74 -16.82
CA ASP A 461 14.44 -13.46 -17.50
C ASP A 461 13.73 -12.55 -18.51
N GLY A 462 13.51 -11.28 -18.15
CA GLY A 462 13.03 -10.24 -19.04
C GLY A 462 13.91 -10.09 -20.27
N LEU A 463 15.22 -9.92 -20.09
CA LEU A 463 16.19 -9.87 -21.20
C LEU A 463 16.17 -11.16 -22.03
N GLY A 464 16.11 -12.32 -21.38
CA GLY A 464 16.04 -13.62 -22.05
C GLY A 464 14.81 -13.76 -22.96
N THR A 465 13.65 -13.26 -22.53
CA THR A 465 12.44 -13.24 -23.39
C THR A 465 12.56 -12.25 -24.54
N GLN A 466 13.15 -11.08 -24.30
CA GLN A 466 13.37 -10.07 -25.34
C GLN A 466 14.35 -10.57 -26.40
N VAL A 467 15.45 -11.19 -26.00
CA VAL A 467 16.43 -11.78 -26.92
C VAL A 467 15.79 -12.89 -27.76
N ARG A 468 14.97 -13.77 -27.15
CA ARG A 468 14.24 -14.81 -27.89
C ARG A 468 13.26 -14.22 -28.91
N ARG A 469 12.50 -13.18 -28.52
CA ARG A 469 11.61 -12.47 -29.46
C ARG A 469 12.39 -11.86 -30.62
N THR A 470 13.52 -11.21 -30.34
CA THR A 470 14.38 -10.64 -31.39
C THR A 470 14.94 -11.72 -32.32
N ALA A 471 15.38 -12.86 -31.78
CA ALA A 471 15.86 -13.99 -32.57
C ALA A 471 14.76 -14.59 -33.46
N ASP A 472 13.54 -14.76 -32.94
CA ASP A 472 12.41 -15.27 -33.73
C ASP A 472 11.97 -14.26 -34.80
N MET A 473 11.99 -12.97 -34.48
CA MET A 473 11.76 -11.90 -35.44
C MET A 473 12.80 -11.90 -36.56
N ALA A 474 14.08 -12.06 -36.23
CA ALA A 474 15.13 -12.16 -37.23
C ALA A 474 14.96 -13.41 -38.13
N ARG A 475 14.65 -14.57 -37.54
CA ARG A 475 14.42 -15.83 -38.28
C ARG A 475 13.22 -15.73 -39.23
N ARG A 476 12.13 -15.09 -38.80
CA ARG A 476 10.95 -14.80 -39.64
C ARG A 476 11.29 -13.88 -40.80
N GLY A 477 12.10 -12.85 -40.57
CA GLY A 477 12.63 -12.00 -41.64
C GLY A 477 13.45 -12.78 -42.68
N ILE A 478 14.36 -13.66 -42.22
CA ILE A 478 15.15 -14.52 -43.11
C ILE A 478 14.26 -15.48 -43.89
N ALA A 479 13.26 -16.10 -43.25
CA ALA A 479 12.29 -16.95 -43.93
C ALA A 479 11.51 -16.19 -45.00
N ALA A 480 11.06 -14.96 -44.71
CA ALA A 480 10.35 -14.09 -45.64
C ALA A 480 11.21 -13.74 -46.87
N VAL A 481 12.48 -13.39 -46.67
CA VAL A 481 13.41 -13.12 -47.77
C VAL A 481 13.73 -14.39 -48.55
N GLY A 482 13.89 -15.55 -47.89
CA GLY A 482 14.05 -16.84 -48.55
C GLY A 482 12.84 -17.19 -49.43
N ALA A 483 11.63 -16.89 -48.96
CA ALA A 483 10.41 -17.08 -49.74
C ALA A 483 10.39 -16.14 -50.96
N MET A 484 10.82 -14.89 -50.81
CA MET A 484 10.95 -13.95 -51.92
C MET A 484 11.97 -14.42 -52.96
N ALA A 485 13.10 -14.97 -52.52
CA ALA A 485 14.15 -15.48 -53.40
C ALA A 485 13.73 -16.75 -54.17
N SER A 486 12.79 -17.53 -53.63
CA SER A 486 12.26 -18.73 -54.29
C SER A 486 11.28 -18.44 -55.45
N ILE A 487 10.92 -17.17 -55.67
CA ILE A 487 9.97 -16.80 -56.71
C ILE A 487 10.65 -16.80 -58.08
N PRO A 488 10.15 -17.56 -59.07
CA PRO A 488 10.69 -17.55 -60.43
C PRO A 488 10.65 -16.15 -61.07
N GLN A 489 11.66 -15.85 -61.89
CA GLN A 489 11.75 -14.58 -62.63
C GLN A 489 10.93 -14.63 -63.91
N LEU A 490 10.48 -13.46 -64.40
CA LEU A 490 9.66 -13.33 -65.60
C LEU A 490 10.40 -13.79 -66.87
N ASP A 491 9.78 -14.72 -67.60
CA ASP A 491 10.28 -15.28 -68.85
C ASP A 491 10.56 -14.24 -69.94
N ALA A 492 11.43 -14.61 -70.89
CA ALA A 492 11.93 -13.73 -71.94
C ALA A 492 10.84 -13.17 -72.88
N ASN A 493 9.66 -13.79 -72.97
CA ASN A 493 8.59 -13.36 -73.89
C ASN A 493 7.36 -12.79 -73.18
N SER A 494 7.41 -12.61 -71.86
CA SER A 494 6.28 -12.10 -71.06
C SER A 494 6.48 -10.64 -70.65
N ASN A 495 5.42 -9.83 -70.76
CA ASN A 495 5.43 -8.40 -70.40
C ASN A 495 5.05 -8.15 -68.93
N PHE A 496 4.33 -9.09 -68.30
CA PHE A 496 3.91 -9.03 -66.91
C PHE A 496 3.84 -10.44 -66.32
N GLY A 497 4.17 -10.58 -65.04
CA GLY A 497 3.97 -11.82 -64.31
C GLY A 497 3.89 -11.60 -62.81
N MET A 498 3.20 -12.52 -62.15
CA MET A 498 3.06 -12.57 -60.70
C MET A 498 3.47 -13.95 -60.22
N GLY A 499 4.28 -14.00 -59.17
CA GLY A 499 4.81 -15.23 -58.61
C GLY A 499 4.58 -15.33 -57.11
N LEU A 500 4.49 -16.55 -56.62
CA LEU A 500 4.35 -16.87 -55.21
C LEU A 500 5.47 -17.81 -54.80
N GLY A 501 6.10 -17.52 -53.67
CA GLY A 501 7.22 -18.27 -53.13
C GLY A 501 6.94 -18.64 -51.68
N THR A 502 7.50 -19.75 -51.22
CA THR A 502 7.39 -20.19 -49.83
C THR A 502 8.74 -20.65 -49.34
N ALA A 503 9.04 -20.40 -48.06
CA ALA A 503 10.27 -20.88 -47.46
C ALA A 503 10.07 -21.21 -45.99
N SER A 504 10.96 -22.06 -45.48
CA SER A 504 11.04 -22.41 -44.07
C SER A 504 12.49 -22.25 -43.60
N PHE A 505 12.70 -21.50 -42.52
CA PHE A 505 14.03 -21.30 -41.92
C PHE A 505 13.95 -21.45 -40.40
N ALA A 506 14.74 -22.38 -39.85
CA ALA A 506 14.82 -22.65 -38.41
C ALA A 506 13.44 -22.78 -37.72
N GLY A 507 12.48 -23.44 -38.38
CA GLY A 507 11.11 -23.67 -37.87
C GLY A 507 10.10 -22.54 -38.14
N GLN A 508 10.52 -21.38 -38.67
CA GLN A 508 9.62 -20.32 -39.11
C GLN A 508 9.24 -20.53 -40.58
N LYS A 509 7.96 -20.40 -40.91
CA LYS A 509 7.43 -20.51 -42.28
C LYS A 509 7.08 -19.13 -42.83
N ALA A 510 7.29 -18.92 -44.11
CA ALA A 510 6.98 -17.66 -44.77
C ALA A 510 6.42 -17.87 -46.18
N ILE A 511 5.62 -16.90 -46.60
CA ILE A 511 5.06 -16.82 -47.95
C ILE A 511 5.45 -15.47 -48.53
N ALA A 512 5.80 -15.43 -49.79
CA ALA A 512 6.10 -14.20 -50.50
C ALA A 512 5.31 -14.12 -51.80
N VAL A 513 4.98 -12.89 -52.19
CA VAL A 513 4.36 -12.56 -53.47
C VAL A 513 5.25 -11.56 -54.20
N ASN A 514 5.33 -11.69 -55.51
CA ASN A 514 6.10 -10.80 -56.36
C ASN A 514 5.26 -10.44 -57.60
N MET A 515 5.38 -9.21 -58.04
CA MET A 515 4.89 -8.73 -59.32
C MET A 515 6.07 -8.17 -60.11
N GLN A 516 6.21 -8.61 -61.35
CA GLN A 516 7.25 -8.21 -62.28
C GLN A 516 6.62 -7.69 -63.57
N ALA A 517 7.16 -6.60 -64.11
CA ALA A 517 6.74 -6.01 -65.37
C ALA A 517 7.97 -5.65 -66.23
N ARG A 518 7.88 -5.92 -67.53
CA ARG A 518 8.82 -5.41 -68.52
C ARG A 518 8.32 -4.06 -69.01
N ILE A 519 9.10 -3.01 -68.78
CA ILE A 519 8.78 -1.64 -69.16
C ILE A 519 9.26 -1.35 -70.59
N SER A 520 10.41 -1.92 -70.97
CA SER A 520 10.93 -1.89 -72.35
C SER A 520 11.77 -3.15 -72.62
N ASP A 521 12.20 -3.38 -73.86
CA ASP A 521 13.00 -4.57 -74.23
C ASP A 521 14.23 -4.78 -73.35
N ASN A 522 14.79 -3.69 -72.82
CA ASN A 522 15.96 -3.70 -71.97
C ASN A 522 15.66 -3.42 -70.49
N LEU A 523 14.43 -3.04 -70.09
CA LEU A 523 14.12 -2.63 -68.71
C LEU A 523 13.01 -3.49 -68.08
N LYS A 524 13.33 -4.11 -66.94
CA LYS A 524 12.38 -4.84 -66.08
C LYS A 524 12.28 -4.15 -64.71
N ALA A 525 11.08 -4.13 -64.14
CA ALA A 525 10.82 -3.68 -62.77
C ALA A 525 10.12 -4.80 -61.98
N ALA A 526 10.43 -4.91 -60.70
CA ALA A 526 9.88 -5.92 -59.80
C ALA A 526 9.55 -5.32 -58.43
N VAL A 527 8.41 -5.71 -57.86
CA VAL A 527 8.00 -5.41 -56.48
C VAL A 527 7.65 -6.72 -55.80
N ASN A 528 8.13 -6.92 -54.59
CA ASN A 528 8.03 -8.18 -53.88
C ASN A 528 7.80 -7.95 -52.38
N GLY A 529 6.97 -8.79 -51.78
CA GLY A 529 6.61 -8.74 -50.38
C GLY A 529 6.63 -10.14 -49.77
N GLY A 530 7.40 -10.33 -48.70
CA GLY A 530 7.48 -11.56 -47.93
C GLY A 530 6.84 -11.40 -46.55
N PHE A 531 6.12 -12.43 -46.10
CA PHE A 531 5.33 -12.43 -44.88
C PHE A 531 5.60 -13.69 -44.06
N SER A 532 5.89 -13.52 -42.77
CA SER A 532 6.08 -14.63 -41.82
C SER A 532 5.49 -14.26 -40.46
N GLY A 533 4.36 -14.90 -40.11
CA GLY A 533 3.57 -14.51 -38.94
C GLY A 533 3.13 -13.05 -39.02
N GLY A 534 3.46 -12.25 -37.99
CA GLY A 534 3.14 -10.82 -37.92
C GLY A 534 4.20 -9.88 -38.52
N GLN A 535 5.22 -10.40 -39.22
CA GLN A 535 6.26 -9.58 -39.83
C GLN A 535 6.17 -9.58 -41.36
N ALA A 536 6.46 -8.43 -41.96
CA ALA A 536 6.47 -8.21 -43.40
C ALA A 536 7.82 -7.59 -43.83
N VAL A 537 8.32 -8.02 -44.98
CA VAL A 537 9.48 -7.44 -45.66
C VAL A 537 9.04 -7.08 -47.07
N VAL A 538 9.35 -5.87 -47.53
CA VAL A 538 8.99 -5.40 -48.87
C VAL A 538 10.27 -4.95 -49.58
N GLY A 539 10.43 -5.36 -50.83
CA GLY A 539 11.53 -4.99 -51.69
C GLY A 539 11.03 -4.60 -53.08
N ALA A 540 11.72 -3.67 -53.72
CA ALA A 540 11.51 -3.31 -55.11
C ALA A 540 12.86 -3.19 -55.81
N GLY A 541 12.91 -3.53 -57.10
CA GLY A 541 14.14 -3.50 -57.88
C GLY A 541 13.87 -3.31 -59.36
N MET A 542 14.87 -2.82 -60.08
CA MET A 542 14.84 -2.67 -61.53
C MET A 542 16.09 -3.29 -62.13
N LEU A 543 15.96 -3.88 -63.31
CA LEU A 543 17.06 -4.49 -64.05
C LEU A 543 17.07 -3.87 -65.44
N TYR A 544 18.22 -3.31 -65.84
CA TYR A 544 18.47 -2.89 -67.20
C TYR A 544 19.52 -3.81 -67.85
N GLN A 545 19.22 -4.38 -69.01
CA GLN A 545 20.11 -5.31 -69.71
C GLN A 545 20.52 -4.73 -71.07
N TRP A 546 21.81 -4.71 -71.38
CA TRP A 546 22.34 -4.44 -72.72
C TRP A 546 22.89 -5.73 -73.33
N LYS A 547 22.83 -5.84 -74.66
CA LYS A 547 23.43 -6.96 -75.40
C LYS A 547 24.89 -6.70 -75.71
#